data_AF-A0A7I7MPR3-F1
#
_entry.id   AF-A0A7I7MPR3-F1
#
_cell.length_a   1.000
_cell.length_b   1.000
_cell.length_c   1.000
_cell.angle_alpha   90.00
_cell.angle_beta   90.00
_cell.angle_gamma   90.00
#
_symmetry.space_group_name_H-M   'P 1'
#
loop_
_entity.id
_entity.type
_entity.pdbx_description
1 polymer ?
#
loop_
_entity_poly.entity_id
_entity_poly.type
_entity_poly.pdbx_seq_one_letter_code
_entity_poly.pdbx_strand_id
1 'polypeptide(L)' 'MTAPRVRAVTIGNGFAVRGVLLAGREELWVGPLRPADQHERALYDAHQEAGRRGWEVAR' A
#
# COMPACT_ATOMS: atom_id res chain seq x y z
N MET A 1 17.88 -9.28 10.93
CA MET A 1 16.76 -8.38 11.25
C MET A 1 15.53 -8.93 10.55
N THR A 2 14.44 -9.22 11.28
CA THR A 2 13.19 -9.72 10.68
C THR A 2 12.55 -8.59 9.89
N ALA A 3 12.15 -8.85 8.64
CA ALA A 3 11.46 -7.85 7.83
C ALA A 3 10.14 -7.44 8.53
N PRO A 4 9.78 -6.15 8.55
CA PRO A 4 8.51 -5.72 9.13
C PRO A 4 7.35 -6.34 8.35
N ARG A 5 6.35 -6.82 9.08
CA ARG A 5 5.11 -7.33 8.50
C ARG A 5 4.16 -6.16 8.25
N VAL A 6 3.72 -5.99 7.01
CA VAL A 6 2.92 -4.86 6.56
C VAL A 6 1.60 -5.29 5.94
N ARG A 7 0.63 -4.40 5.84
CA ARG A 7 -0.61 -4.59 5.09
C ARG A 7 -0.65 -3.59 3.93
N ALA A 8 -0.89 -4.09 2.73
CA ALA A 8 -1.16 -3.26 1.57
C ALA A 8 -2.66 -2.97 1.50
N VAL A 9 -3.03 -1.71 1.45
CA VAL A 9 -4.43 -1.27 1.37
C VAL A 9 -4.58 -0.13 0.36
N THR A 10 -5.82 0.18 -0.01
CA THR A 10 -6.13 1.42 -0.72
C THR A 10 -6.86 2.37 0.20
N ILE A 11 -6.46 3.64 0.19
CA ILE A 11 -7.09 4.72 0.92
C ILE A 11 -7.45 5.82 -0.07
N GLY A 12 -8.65 6.38 0.04
CA GLY A 12 -9.12 7.39 -0.89
C GLY A 12 -10.57 7.78 -0.66
N ASN A 13 -11.13 8.44 -1.65
CA ASN A 13 -12.54 8.82 -1.74
C ASN A 13 -13.07 8.50 -3.15
N GLY A 14 -14.29 8.91 -3.46
CA GLY A 14 -14.93 8.65 -4.76
C GLY A 14 -14.26 9.33 -5.97
N PHE A 15 -13.23 10.15 -5.78
CA PHE A 15 -12.50 10.82 -6.85
C PHE A 15 -11.11 10.25 -7.05
N ALA A 16 -10.42 9.92 -5.96
CA ALA A 16 -9.04 9.48 -6.03
C ALA A 16 -8.65 8.52 -4.90
N VAL A 17 -7.74 7.61 -5.21
CA VAL A 17 -7.26 6.53 -4.34
C VAL A 17 -5.74 6.40 -4.43
N ARG A 18 -5.13 5.82 -3.41
CA ARG A 18 -3.69 5.55 -3.34
C ARG A 18 -3.42 4.27 -2.56
N GLY A 19 -2.36 3.58 -2.93
CA GLY A 19 -1.85 2.45 -2.17
C GLY A 19 -1.15 2.92 -0.91
N VAL A 20 -1.33 2.20 0.20
CA VAL A 20 -0.69 2.50 1.48
C VAL A 20 -0.16 1.21 2.09
N LEU A 21 1.03 1.28 2.69
CA LEU A 21 1.60 0.21 3.50
C LEU A 21 1.49 0.56 4.98
N LEU A 22 0.77 -0.28 5.72
CA LEU A 22 0.55 -0.12 7.15
C LEU A 22 1.35 -1.15 7.95
N ALA A 23 2.03 -0.73 9.01
CA ALA A 23 2.54 -1.61 10.07
C ALA A 23 1.75 -1.33 11.35
N GLY A 24 0.77 -2.19 11.65
CA GLY A 24 -0.18 -1.91 12.74
C GLY A 24 -1.05 -0.68 12.42
N ARG A 25 -0.80 0.44 13.12
CA ARG A 25 -1.49 1.73 12.92
C ARG A 25 -0.62 2.78 12.23
N GLU A 26 0.64 2.46 11.95
CA GLU A 26 1.58 3.39 11.35
C GLU A 26 1.57 3.27 9.82
N GLU A 27 1.52 4.41 9.14
CA GLU A 27 1.69 4.51 7.69
C GLU A 27 3.19 4.55 7.36
N LEU A 28 3.72 3.44 6.83
CA LEU A 28 5.14 3.35 6.48
C LEU A 28 5.45 3.83 5.07
N TRP A 29 4.45 3.82 4.20
CA TRP A 29 4.57 4.31 2.83
C TRP A 29 3.20 4.67 2.25
N VAL A 30 3.21 5.73 1.43
CA VAL A 30 2.05 6.21 0.70
C VAL A 30 2.42 6.34 -0.78
N GLY A 31 1.62 5.69 -1.62
CA GLY A 31 1.81 5.65 -3.06
C GLY A 31 1.27 6.87 -3.80
N PRO A 32 1.49 6.90 -5.13
CA PRO A 32 0.96 7.95 -5.98
C PRO A 32 -0.57 7.99 -5.92
N LEU A 33 -1.13 9.18 -6.02
CA LEU A 33 -2.56 9.37 -6.13
C LEU A 33 -3.03 8.95 -7.54
N ARG A 34 -4.10 8.17 -7.61
CA ARG A 34 -4.71 7.66 -8.83
C ARG A 34 -6.21 7.99 -8.86
N PRO A 35 -6.84 8.02 -10.05
CA PRO A 35 -8.29 8.04 -10.17
C PRO A 35 -8.96 6.90 -9.38
N ALA A 36 -10.15 7.15 -8.82
CA ALA A 36 -10.82 6.19 -7.93
C ALA A 36 -11.11 4.82 -8.57
N ASP A 37 -11.33 4.76 -9.88
CA ASP A 37 -11.51 3.50 -10.62
C ASP A 37 -10.23 2.65 -10.71
N GLN A 38 -9.07 3.18 -10.33
CA GLN A 38 -7.78 2.49 -10.34
C GLN A 38 -7.39 1.90 -8.97
N HIS A 39 -8.36 1.47 -8.15
CA HIS A 39 -8.11 0.83 -6.85
C HIS A 39 -7.12 -0.35 -6.96
N GLU A 40 -7.28 -1.24 -7.94
CA GLU A 40 -6.38 -2.39 -8.11
C GLU A 40 -4.94 -1.95 -8.40
N ARG A 41 -4.77 -0.90 -9.21
CA ARG A 41 -3.44 -0.39 -9.54
C ARG A 41 -2.79 0.32 -8.36
N ALA A 42 -3.58 1.04 -7.57
CA ALA A 42 -3.13 1.62 -6.32
C ALA A 42 -2.68 0.54 -5.32
N LEU A 43 -3.44 -0.55 -5.20
CA LEU A 43 -3.06 -1.68 -4.35
C LEU A 43 -1.80 -2.38 -4.86
N TYR A 44 -1.69 -2.57 -6.17
CA TYR A 44 -0.51 -3.14 -6.82
C TYR A 44 0.76 -2.34 -6.53
N ASP A 45 0.71 -1.01 -6.59
CA ASP A 45 1.88 -0.17 -6.26
C ASP A 45 2.36 -0.41 -4.82
N ALA A 46 1.44 -0.58 -3.86
CA ALA A 46 1.78 -0.89 -2.48
C ALA A 46 2.44 -2.27 -2.35
N HIS A 47 1.91 -3.29 -3.02
CA HIS A 47 2.54 -4.62 -3.05
C HIS A 47 3.93 -4.60 -3.68
N GLN A 48 4.10 -3.87 -4.79
CA GLN A 48 5.40 -3.71 -5.44
C GLN A 48 6.41 -3.01 -4.54
N GLU A 49 5.99 -1.97 -3.83
CA GLU A 49 6.86 -1.29 -2.87
C GLU A 49 7.24 -2.20 -1.69
N ALA A 50 6.30 -2.98 -1.15
CA ALA A 50 6.60 -3.94 -0.11
C ALA A 50 7.61 -4.99 -0.60
N GLY A 51 7.42 -5.53 -1.81
CA GLY A 51 8.37 -6.45 -2.45
C GLY A 51 9.75 -5.82 -2.66
N ARG A 52 9.83 -4.57 -3.13
CA ARG A 52 11.08 -3.82 -3.30
C ARG A 52 11.84 -3.63 -1.99
N ARG A 53 11.12 -3.48 -0.88
CA ARG A 53 11.70 -3.35 0.47
C ARG A 53 11.95 -4.67 1.18
N GLY A 54 11.58 -5.80 0.56
CA GLY A 54 11.66 -7.13 1.18
C GLY A 54 10.75 -7.28 2.40
N TRP A 55 9.65 -6.53 2.46
CA TRP A 55 8.68 -6.59 3.54
C TRP A 55 7.66 -7.71 3.32
N GLU A 56 7.24 -8.36 4.40
CA GLU A 56 6.23 -9.41 4.32
C GLU A 56 4.84 -8.77 4.31
N VAL A 57 4.07 -8.96 3.24
CA VAL A 57 2.69 -8.48 3.18
C VAL A 57 1.78 -9.51 3.84
N ALA A 58 1.16 -9.14 4.95
CA ALA A 58 0.09 -9.91 5.56
C ALA A 58 -1.13 -9.96 4.62
N ARG A 59 -1.67 -11.17 4.44
CA ARG A 59 -2.96 -11.38 3.78
C ARG A 59 -4.10 -10.77 4.60
#